data_AF-A0A955VMR0-F1
#
_entry.id   AF-A0A955VMR0-F1
#
_cell.length_a   1.000
_cell.length_b   1.000
_cell.length_c   1.000
_cell.angle_alpha   90.00
_cell.angle_beta   90.00
_cell.angle_gamma   90.00
#
_symmetry.space_group_name_H-M   'P 1'
#
loop_
_entity.id
_entity.type
_entity.pdbx_description
1 polymer ?
#
loop_
_entity_poly.entity_id
_entity_poly.type
_entity_poly.pdbx_seq_one_letter_code
_entity_poly.pdbx_strand_id
1 'polypeptide(L)'
;MSSHRTLVVALALGLIIASSTSIVAPLAAPKRTQTSPTPPTPQQTTRSHRHHLPRVVLPPPVTAECRSVRLMLYLAQVDSSSLQASALGEIERLRLVLCLTRTVHVVPPTRRWGNGRSAKDVHGQWFYPNGRPLRSVHRELLYPNGRTARTIRGDWLFPDRNPAFRRLATDVWYRPGHSGETLTKVLSWATTRLQPEDFRSITIARSTYDPDLETLAVIGVLWRAAKARR
;
A
#
# COMPACT_ATOMS: atom_id res chain seq x y z
N MET A 1 -49.85 -23.67 -9.80
CA MET A 1 -49.81 -22.68 -10.91
C MET A 1 -48.57 -21.81 -10.68
N SER A 2 -47.37 -22.29 -10.99
CA SER A 2 -46.69 -22.22 -12.30
C SER A 2 -46.65 -20.80 -12.87
N SER A 3 -45.50 -20.13 -12.78
CA SER A 3 -44.85 -19.56 -13.97
C SER A 3 -43.42 -19.11 -13.65
N HIS A 4 -42.47 -19.83 -14.24
CA HIS A 4 -41.07 -19.47 -14.38
C HIS A 4 -40.90 -18.22 -15.26
N ARG A 5 -39.89 -17.39 -14.98
CA ARG A 5 -39.23 -16.55 -16.00
C ARG A 5 -37.71 -16.59 -15.85
N THR A 6 -37.14 -17.31 -16.79
CA THR A 6 -35.75 -17.48 -17.18
C THR A 6 -35.19 -16.16 -17.73
N LEU A 7 -33.97 -15.76 -17.35
CA LEU A 7 -33.23 -14.72 -18.08
C LEU A 7 -31.86 -15.27 -18.52
N VAL A 8 -31.57 -15.01 -19.79
CA VAL A 8 -30.56 -15.62 -20.64
C VAL A 8 -29.18 -14.99 -20.41
N VAL A 9 -28.17 -15.85 -20.34
CA VAL A 9 -26.74 -15.50 -20.31
C VAL A 9 -26.24 -15.34 -21.75
N ALA A 10 -25.63 -14.20 -22.07
CA ALA A 10 -24.93 -13.98 -23.33
C ALA A 10 -23.41 -14.09 -23.12
N LEU A 11 -22.84 -15.18 -23.64
CA LEU A 11 -21.40 -15.40 -23.82
C LEU A 11 -20.95 -14.71 -25.12
N ALA A 12 -19.91 -13.88 -25.06
CA ALA A 12 -19.19 -13.41 -26.24
C ALA A 12 -17.77 -13.98 -26.21
N LEU A 13 -17.53 -14.99 -27.05
CA LEU A 13 -16.21 -15.46 -27.44
C LEU A 13 -15.61 -14.47 -28.46
N GLY A 14 -14.40 -13.98 -28.18
CA GLY A 14 -13.59 -13.18 -29.08
C GLY A 14 -12.30 -13.92 -29.45
N LEU A 15 -12.11 -14.07 -30.75
CA LEU A 15 -11.22 -14.99 -31.45
C LEU A 15 -9.73 -14.59 -31.42
N ILE A 16 -8.89 -15.61 -31.58
CA ILE A 16 -7.43 -15.63 -31.74
C ILE A 16 -7.02 -15.04 -33.11
N ILE A 17 -5.95 -14.24 -33.16
CA ILE A 17 -5.08 -14.12 -34.35
C ILE A 17 -3.61 -14.14 -33.90
N ALA A 18 -2.85 -15.05 -34.50
CA ALA A 18 -1.41 -15.25 -34.35
C ALA A 18 -0.62 -14.50 -35.44
N SER A 19 0.72 -14.58 -35.30
CA SER A 19 1.79 -14.20 -36.26
C SER A 19 2.27 -12.75 -36.11
N SER A 20 3.56 -12.45 -35.98
CA SER A 20 4.63 -12.87 -36.90
C SER A 20 6.03 -12.75 -36.28
N THR A 21 6.90 -13.64 -36.71
CA THR A 21 8.37 -13.67 -36.57
C THR A 21 9.07 -12.57 -37.38
N SER A 22 10.19 -12.01 -36.90
CA SER A 22 11.43 -11.76 -37.69
C SER A 22 12.55 -11.16 -36.82
N ILE A 23 13.70 -11.83 -36.68
CA ILE A 23 14.99 -11.65 -37.40
C ILE A 23 16.01 -10.74 -36.65
N VAL A 24 16.99 -11.42 -36.03
CA VAL A 24 18.47 -11.26 -36.09
C VAL A 24 19.07 -9.88 -36.42
N ALA A 25 19.94 -9.35 -35.55
CA ALA A 25 21.39 -9.19 -35.81
C ALA A 25 22.17 -8.58 -34.62
N PRO A 26 23.46 -8.93 -34.44
CA PRO A 26 24.29 -8.54 -33.30
C PRO A 26 25.05 -7.22 -33.54
N LEU A 27 25.19 -6.40 -32.50
CA LEU A 27 26.07 -5.22 -32.53
C LEU A 27 27.52 -5.62 -32.20
N ALA A 28 28.41 -5.32 -33.13
CA ALA A 28 29.85 -5.56 -33.06
C ALA A 28 30.54 -4.71 -31.97
N ALA A 29 31.52 -5.32 -31.31
CA ALA A 29 32.41 -4.68 -30.34
C ALA A 29 33.48 -3.82 -31.03
N PRO A 30 33.82 -2.62 -30.50
CA PRO A 30 34.96 -1.86 -30.98
C PRO A 30 36.30 -2.41 -30.47
N LYS A 31 37.24 -2.43 -31.41
CA LYS A 31 38.62 -2.92 -31.35
C LYS A 31 39.46 -2.12 -30.35
N ARG A 32 40.14 -2.82 -29.45
CA ARG A 32 41.05 -2.30 -28.42
C ARG A 32 42.40 -2.00 -29.07
N THR A 33 42.76 -0.73 -29.24
CA THR A 33 44.11 -0.33 -29.64
C THR A 33 44.99 -0.28 -28.40
N GLN A 34 45.97 -1.17 -28.33
CA GLN A 34 47.05 -1.16 -27.33
C GLN A 34 48.11 -0.13 -27.75
N THR A 35 48.27 0.92 -26.95
CA THR A 35 49.48 1.75 -26.90
C THR A 35 50.15 1.50 -25.55
N SER A 36 51.42 1.11 -25.60
CA SER A 36 52.33 0.93 -24.46
C SER A 36 53.41 2.04 -24.52
N PRO A 37 54.18 2.28 -23.45
CA PRO A 37 53.91 3.40 -22.54
C PRO A 37 55.03 4.44 -22.51
N THR A 38 54.70 5.67 -22.15
CA THR A 38 55.68 6.68 -21.72
C THR A 38 55.85 6.57 -20.20
N PRO A 39 57.08 6.52 -19.66
CA PRO A 39 57.30 6.45 -18.21
C PRO A 39 56.88 7.77 -17.54
N PRO A 40 55.98 7.75 -16.54
CA PRO A 40 55.67 8.94 -15.78
C PRO A 40 56.74 9.21 -14.72
N THR A 41 57.19 10.46 -14.70
CA THR A 41 57.94 11.14 -13.64
C THR A 41 57.37 10.82 -12.25
N PRO A 42 58.20 10.60 -11.22
CA PRO A 42 57.74 10.31 -9.86
C PRO A 42 57.03 11.53 -9.27
N GLN A 43 55.69 11.57 -9.40
CA GLN A 43 54.85 12.49 -8.65
C GLN A 43 54.52 11.85 -7.31
N GLN A 44 54.99 12.48 -6.25
CA GLN A 44 54.62 12.20 -4.87
C GLN A 44 53.10 12.21 -4.74
N THR A 45 52.51 11.01 -4.63
CA THR A 45 51.07 10.84 -4.45
C THR A 45 50.76 11.20 -3.00
N THR A 46 50.26 12.41 -2.77
CA THR A 46 49.54 12.73 -1.54
C THR A 46 48.38 11.74 -1.43
N ARG A 47 48.51 10.82 -0.48
CA ARG A 47 47.55 9.77 -0.16
C ARG A 47 46.24 10.44 0.27
N SER A 48 45.39 10.75 -0.70
CA SER A 48 44.04 11.24 -0.48
C SER A 48 43.30 10.15 0.29
N HIS A 49 43.10 10.39 1.59
CA HIS A 49 42.17 9.64 2.42
C HIS A 49 40.77 9.89 1.85
N ARG A 50 40.41 9.11 0.81
CA ARG A 50 39.01 8.93 0.43
C ARG A 50 38.34 8.30 1.64
N HIS A 51 37.67 9.15 2.43
CA HIS A 51 36.64 8.71 3.34
C HIS A 51 35.62 7.94 2.51
N HIS A 52 35.73 6.61 2.52
CA HIS A 52 34.72 5.72 1.99
C HIS A 52 33.46 5.98 2.81
N LEU A 53 32.59 6.84 2.27
CA LEU A 53 31.26 7.02 2.81
C LEU A 53 30.63 5.62 2.93
N PRO A 54 30.09 5.25 4.10
CA PRO A 54 29.49 3.95 4.29
C PRO A 54 28.45 3.75 3.20
N ARG A 55 28.57 2.65 2.46
CA ARG A 55 27.65 2.28 1.39
C ARG A 55 26.26 2.24 2.01
N VAL A 56 25.41 3.20 1.66
CA VAL A 56 24.01 3.23 2.11
C VAL A 56 23.34 1.99 1.54
N VAL A 57 23.18 0.97 2.37
CA VAL A 57 22.43 -0.23 2.00
C VAL A 57 20.96 0.18 2.00
N LEU A 58 20.42 0.44 0.82
CA LEU A 58 18.99 0.70 0.66
C LEU A 58 18.23 -0.52 1.18
N PRO A 59 17.19 -0.33 2.01
CA PRO A 59 16.34 -1.43 2.44
C PRO A 59 15.74 -2.11 1.21
N PRO A 60 15.55 -3.45 1.25
CA PRO A 60 14.94 -4.17 0.14
C PRO A 60 13.54 -3.59 -0.15
N PRO A 61 13.13 -3.54 -1.44
CA PRO A 61 11.82 -3.01 -1.80
C PRO A 61 10.72 -3.83 -1.12
N VAL A 62 9.74 -3.13 -0.53
CA VAL A 62 8.57 -3.76 0.07
C VAL A 62 7.77 -4.46 -1.02
N THR A 63 7.46 -5.75 -0.85
CA THR A 63 6.65 -6.49 -1.83
C THR A 63 5.25 -5.90 -1.97
N ALA A 64 4.65 -6.03 -3.15
CA ALA A 64 3.29 -5.55 -3.40
C ALA A 64 2.27 -6.22 -2.45
N GLU A 65 2.50 -7.49 -2.08
CA GLU A 65 1.68 -8.17 -1.09
C GLU A 65 1.83 -7.57 0.31
N CYS A 66 3.06 -7.34 0.78
CA CYS A 66 3.28 -6.71 2.08
C CYS A 66 2.59 -5.35 2.14
N ARG A 67 2.72 -4.54 1.09
CA ARG A 67 2.04 -3.24 0.99
C ARG A 67 0.53 -3.38 1.09
N SER A 68 -0.07 -4.33 0.37
CA SER A 68 -1.52 -4.55 0.35
C SER A 68 -2.06 -4.97 1.72
N VAL A 69 -1.37 -5.88 2.41
CA VAL A 69 -1.79 -6.33 3.75
C VAL A 69 -1.58 -5.25 4.81
N ARG A 70 -0.54 -4.41 4.68
CA ARG A 70 -0.38 -3.22 5.54
C ARG A 70 -1.53 -2.23 5.34
N LEU A 71 -1.92 -1.93 4.10
CA LEU A 71 -3.08 -1.08 3.83
C LEU A 71 -4.36 -1.66 4.46
N MET A 72 -4.59 -2.97 4.27
CA MET A 72 -5.73 -3.68 4.85
C MET A 72 -5.76 -3.57 6.38
N LEU A 73 -4.62 -3.76 7.05
CA LEU A 73 -4.53 -3.64 8.50
C LEU A 73 -4.88 -2.22 8.97
N TYR A 74 -4.30 -1.19 8.35
CA TYR A 74 -4.56 0.20 8.74
C TYR A 74 -6.02 0.57 8.54
N LEU A 75 -6.62 0.20 7.41
CA LEU A 75 -8.04 0.40 7.13
C LEU A 75 -8.93 -0.31 8.17
N ALA A 76 -8.57 -1.55 8.52
CA ALA A 76 -9.27 -2.32 9.54
C ALA A 76 -9.15 -1.72 10.95
N GLN A 77 -8.01 -1.11 11.29
CA GLN A 77 -7.82 -0.42 12.56
C GLN A 77 -8.64 0.87 12.65
N VAL A 78 -8.76 1.62 11.55
CA VAL A 78 -9.60 2.84 11.49
C VAL A 78 -11.09 2.48 11.70
N ASP A 79 -11.56 1.40 11.09
CA ASP A 79 -12.95 0.92 11.19
C ASP A 79 -13.05 -0.40 11.98
N SER A 80 -12.48 -0.42 13.18
CA SER A 80 -12.43 -1.63 14.02
C SER A 80 -13.80 -2.19 14.41
N SER A 81 -14.87 -1.39 14.36
CA SER A 81 -16.23 -1.81 14.68
C SER A 81 -16.82 -2.84 13.72
N SER A 82 -16.27 -2.97 12.50
CA SER A 82 -16.80 -3.88 11.48
C SER A 82 -16.11 -5.25 11.44
N LEU A 83 -15.09 -5.46 12.27
CA LEU A 83 -14.34 -6.70 12.39
C LEU A 83 -14.24 -7.14 13.84
N GLN A 84 -14.27 -8.45 14.06
CA GLN A 84 -13.93 -9.03 15.37
C GLN A 84 -12.44 -8.82 15.66
N ALA A 85 -12.07 -8.72 16.93
CA ALA A 85 -10.66 -8.59 17.34
C ALA A 85 -9.78 -9.75 16.82
N SER A 86 -10.34 -10.97 16.75
CA SER A 86 -9.70 -12.13 16.13
C SER A 86 -9.33 -11.91 14.67
N ALA A 87 -10.20 -11.27 13.89
CA ALA A 87 -9.97 -10.95 12.48
C ALA A 87 -8.82 -9.95 12.29
N LEU A 88 -8.68 -8.95 13.18
CA LEU A 88 -7.52 -8.06 13.17
C LEU A 88 -6.22 -8.82 13.45
N GLY A 89 -6.25 -9.76 14.40
CA GLY A 89 -5.13 -10.65 14.70
C GLY A 89 -4.72 -11.52 13.50
N GLU A 90 -5.67 -12.00 12.70
CA GLU A 90 -5.38 -12.75 11.47
C GLU A 90 -4.69 -11.88 10.40
N ILE A 91 -5.17 -10.65 10.18
CA ILE A 91 -4.55 -9.70 9.23
C ILE A 91 -3.12 -9.37 9.70
N GLU A 92 -2.91 -9.17 11.00
CA GLU A 92 -1.59 -8.89 11.57
C GLU A 92 -0.62 -10.08 11.42
N ARG A 93 -1.06 -11.30 11.69
CA ARG A 93 -0.25 -12.51 11.45
C ARG A 93 0.13 -12.62 9.98
N LEU A 94 -0.82 -12.36 9.07
CA LEU A 94 -0.54 -12.35 7.63
C LEU A 94 0.49 -11.28 7.27
N ARG A 95 0.39 -10.06 7.84
CA ARG A 95 1.37 -8.99 7.65
C ARG A 95 2.76 -9.45 8.06
N LEU A 96 2.89 -10.05 9.24
CA LEU A 96 4.18 -10.54 9.74
C LEU A 96 4.81 -11.56 8.79
N VAL A 97 4.01 -12.53 8.30
CA VAL A 97 4.48 -13.49 7.30
C VAL A 97 4.95 -12.75 6.04
N LEU A 98 4.12 -11.93 5.41
CA LEU A 98 4.45 -11.35 4.10
C LEU A 98 5.51 -10.25 4.13
N CYS A 99 5.65 -9.54 5.25
CA CYS A 99 6.54 -8.40 5.38
C CYS A 99 7.88 -8.73 6.02
N LEU A 100 7.97 -9.79 6.84
CA LEU A 100 9.23 -10.17 7.51
C LEU A 100 9.96 -11.31 6.81
N THR A 101 9.26 -12.16 6.05
CA THR A 101 9.94 -13.20 5.29
C THR A 101 10.66 -12.56 4.11
N ARG A 102 12.00 -12.52 4.16
CA ARG A 102 12.86 -12.13 3.02
C ARG A 102 12.76 -13.12 1.86
N THR A 103 12.27 -14.32 2.12
CA THR A 103 11.94 -15.28 1.08
C THR A 103 10.81 -14.68 0.25
N VAL A 104 11.02 -14.65 -1.07
CA VAL A 104 9.95 -14.50 -2.05
C VAL A 104 9.07 -15.74 -1.93
N HIS A 105 8.32 -15.85 -0.83
CA HIS A 105 7.28 -16.84 -0.74
C HIS A 105 6.27 -16.44 -1.78
N VAL A 106 6.21 -17.23 -2.85
CA VAL A 106 5.08 -17.23 -3.78
C VAL A 106 3.86 -17.46 -2.91
N VAL A 107 3.17 -16.38 -2.57
CA VAL A 107 1.90 -16.48 -1.88
C VAL A 107 1.03 -17.31 -2.82
N PRO A 108 0.48 -18.45 -2.36
CA PRO A 108 -0.34 -19.26 -3.24
C PRO A 108 -1.41 -18.36 -3.85
N PRO A 109 -1.76 -18.59 -5.14
CA PRO A 109 -2.69 -17.73 -5.86
C PRO A 109 -4.05 -17.66 -5.17
N THR A 110 -4.34 -18.63 -4.30
CA THR A 110 -5.43 -18.54 -3.33
C THR A 110 -4.89 -18.68 -1.92
N ARG A 111 -5.35 -17.80 -1.03
CA ARG A 111 -5.11 -17.91 0.43
C ARG A 111 -6.45 -17.81 1.15
N ARG A 112 -6.59 -18.48 2.29
CA ARG A 112 -7.80 -18.44 3.11
C ARG A 112 -7.49 -17.91 4.52
N TRP A 113 -8.50 -17.29 5.12
CA TRP A 113 -8.58 -16.94 6.53
C TRP A 113 -8.90 -18.18 7.38
N GLY A 114 -8.76 -18.08 8.69
CA GLY A 114 -9.07 -19.17 9.62
C GLY A 114 -10.55 -19.61 9.56
N ASN A 115 -11.44 -18.69 9.16
CA ASN A 115 -12.86 -18.96 8.95
C ASN A 115 -13.20 -19.59 7.58
N GLY A 116 -12.19 -19.99 6.80
CA GLY A 116 -12.35 -20.63 5.49
C GLY A 116 -12.63 -19.68 4.32
N ARG A 117 -12.88 -18.39 4.56
CA ARG A 117 -13.09 -17.40 3.49
C ARG A 117 -11.77 -17.07 2.78
N SER A 118 -11.83 -16.74 1.50
CA SER A 118 -10.64 -16.31 0.74
C SER A 118 -10.08 -15.01 1.30
N ALA A 119 -8.77 -14.98 1.52
CA ALA A 119 -7.96 -13.80 1.81
C ALA A 119 -7.45 -13.15 0.53
N LYS A 120 -7.08 -13.97 -0.46
CA LYS A 120 -6.65 -13.53 -1.79
C LYS A 120 -7.25 -14.47 -2.84
N ASP A 121 -7.80 -13.93 -3.91
CA ASP A 121 -8.28 -14.71 -5.04
C ASP A 121 -7.21 -14.87 -6.13
N VAL A 122 -7.54 -15.69 -7.14
CA VAL A 122 -6.66 -15.99 -8.28
C VAL A 122 -6.30 -14.76 -9.13
N HIS A 123 -7.08 -13.68 -9.04
CA HIS A 123 -6.83 -12.42 -9.73
C HIS A 123 -5.99 -11.45 -8.88
N GLY A 124 -5.60 -11.88 -7.67
CA GLY A 124 -4.79 -11.09 -6.75
C GLY A 124 -5.58 -10.07 -5.93
N GLN A 125 -6.91 -10.12 -5.96
CA GLN A 125 -7.75 -9.27 -5.13
C GLN A 125 -7.68 -9.76 -3.68
N TRP A 126 -7.45 -8.81 -2.77
CA TRP A 126 -7.47 -9.08 -1.34
C TRP A 126 -8.86 -8.88 -0.73
N PHE A 127 -9.18 -9.68 0.26
CA PHE A 127 -10.46 -9.65 0.99
C PHE A 127 -10.21 -9.67 2.49
N TYR A 128 -10.93 -8.85 3.25
CA TYR A 128 -10.98 -8.91 4.70
C TYR A 128 -11.55 -10.26 5.19
N PRO A 129 -11.33 -10.65 6.46
CA PRO A 129 -11.91 -11.87 7.03
C PRO A 129 -13.44 -11.92 6.99
N ASN A 130 -14.10 -10.77 6.96
CA ASN A 130 -15.55 -10.68 6.76
C ASN A 130 -16.00 -10.81 5.29
N GLY A 131 -15.09 -11.17 4.37
CA GLY A 131 -15.36 -11.40 2.95
C GLY A 131 -15.47 -10.13 2.10
N ARG A 132 -15.32 -8.93 2.69
CA ARG A 132 -15.34 -7.68 1.93
C ARG A 132 -14.03 -7.47 1.19
N PRO A 133 -14.04 -6.96 -0.05
CA PRO A 133 -12.81 -6.71 -0.80
C PRO A 133 -12.06 -5.49 -0.26
N LEU A 134 -10.73 -5.50 -0.35
CA LEU A 134 -9.85 -4.35 -0.04
C LEU A 134 -10.00 -3.24 -1.10
N ARG A 135 -10.20 -3.62 -2.36
CA ARG A 135 -10.39 -2.72 -3.50
C ARG A 135 -11.72 -2.95 -4.21
N SER A 136 -12.40 -1.88 -4.61
CA SER A 136 -13.56 -1.99 -5.50
C SER A 136 -13.15 -2.30 -6.93
N VAL A 137 -14.13 -2.66 -7.78
CA VAL A 137 -13.92 -2.84 -9.23
C VAL A 137 -13.39 -1.57 -9.90
N HIS A 138 -13.67 -0.40 -9.33
CA HIS A 138 -13.17 0.91 -9.78
C HIS A 138 -11.84 1.31 -9.12
N ARG A 139 -11.11 0.35 -8.53
CA ARG A 139 -9.79 0.52 -7.89
C ARG A 139 -9.78 1.42 -6.64
N GLU A 140 -10.93 1.76 -6.09
CA GLU A 140 -11.05 2.48 -4.82
C GLU A 140 -10.61 1.59 -3.65
N LEU A 141 -10.06 2.17 -2.58
CA LEU A 141 -9.80 1.42 -1.35
C LEU A 141 -11.04 1.42 -0.47
N LEU A 142 -11.35 0.28 0.14
CA LEU A 142 -12.53 0.08 0.97
C LEU A 142 -12.15 -0.24 2.41
N TYR A 143 -12.91 0.31 3.36
CA TYR A 143 -12.94 -0.16 4.74
C TYR A 143 -13.56 -1.57 4.83
N PRO A 144 -13.35 -2.31 5.93
CA PRO A 144 -14.00 -3.62 6.10
C PRO A 144 -15.52 -3.54 6.20
N ASN A 145 -16.12 -2.40 6.55
CA ASN A 145 -17.57 -2.19 6.43
C ASN A 145 -18.06 -2.01 4.98
N GLY A 146 -17.16 -1.99 3.99
CA GLY A 146 -17.45 -1.82 2.56
C GLY A 146 -17.57 -0.37 2.09
N ARG A 147 -17.43 0.63 2.97
CA ARG A 147 -17.43 2.05 2.59
C ARG A 147 -16.09 2.44 1.98
N THR A 148 -16.13 3.38 1.05
CA THR A 148 -14.93 3.92 0.40
C THR A 148 -14.04 4.64 1.41
N ALA A 149 -12.79 4.21 1.50
CA ALA A 149 -11.74 4.86 2.26
C ALA A 149 -10.90 5.79 1.39
N ARG A 150 -10.64 5.40 0.13
CA ARG A 150 -9.95 6.23 -0.85
C ARG A 150 -10.64 6.15 -2.21
N THR A 151 -11.00 7.31 -2.75
CA THR A 151 -11.66 7.42 -4.06
C THR A 151 -10.67 7.17 -5.20
N ILE A 152 -11.19 6.99 -6.41
CA ILE A 152 -10.37 6.88 -7.64
C ILE A 152 -9.54 8.16 -7.90
N ARG A 153 -10.02 9.32 -7.43
CA ARG A 153 -9.30 10.60 -7.49
C ARG A 153 -8.21 10.73 -6.43
N GLY A 154 -8.13 9.78 -5.50
CA GLY A 154 -7.12 9.76 -4.45
C GLY A 154 -7.48 10.56 -3.20
N ASP A 155 -8.72 11.05 -3.10
CA ASP A 155 -9.25 11.64 -1.88
C ASP A 155 -9.53 10.56 -0.84
N TRP A 156 -9.27 10.86 0.42
CA TRP A 156 -9.54 9.96 1.53
C TRP A 156 -10.76 10.39 2.32
N LEU A 157 -11.53 9.40 2.77
CA LEU A 157 -12.76 9.57 3.51
C LEU A 157 -12.66 8.87 4.86
N PHE A 158 -13.32 9.41 5.88
CA PHE A 158 -13.56 8.73 7.14
C PHE A 158 -14.57 7.58 6.96
N PRO A 159 -14.66 6.64 7.93
CA PRO A 159 -15.64 5.56 7.88
C PRO A 159 -17.10 6.02 7.79
N ASP A 160 -17.43 7.26 8.16
CA ASP A 160 -18.78 7.85 8.00
C ASP A 160 -19.05 8.46 6.62
N ARG A 161 -18.10 8.37 5.69
CA ARG A 161 -18.08 8.98 4.33
C ARG A 161 -17.78 10.47 4.29
N ASN A 162 -17.48 11.11 5.42
CA ASN A 162 -17.03 12.49 5.40
C ASN A 162 -15.59 12.59 4.85
N PRO A 163 -15.24 13.69 4.16
CA PRO A 163 -13.86 13.91 3.72
C PRO A 163 -12.89 13.87 4.90
N ALA A 164 -11.73 13.24 4.70
CA ALA A 164 -10.63 13.22 5.68
C ALA A 164 -9.38 13.93 5.13
N PHE A 165 -9.07 13.72 3.86
CA PHE A 165 -7.94 14.36 3.19
C PHE A 165 -8.19 14.49 1.68
N ARG A 166 -7.87 15.65 1.10
CA ARG A 166 -7.98 15.89 -0.36
C ARG A 166 -6.59 16.11 -0.97
N ARG A 167 -6.12 15.10 -1.71
CA ARG A 167 -4.76 15.07 -2.27
C ARG A 167 -4.58 16.00 -3.46
N LEU A 168 -5.57 16.06 -4.36
CA LEU A 168 -5.44 16.80 -5.62
C LEU A 168 -5.74 18.30 -5.49
N ALA A 169 -6.30 18.73 -4.36
CA ALA A 169 -6.81 20.08 -4.23
C ALA A 169 -5.82 21.04 -3.57
N THR A 170 -5.17 20.67 -2.45
CA THR A 170 -4.34 21.63 -1.66
C THR A 170 -3.68 20.99 -0.41
N ASP A 171 -3.50 19.66 -0.33
CA ASP A 171 -3.11 18.96 0.92
C ASP A 171 -3.97 19.35 2.14
N VAL A 172 -5.27 19.47 1.91
CA VAL A 172 -6.24 19.90 2.93
C VAL A 172 -6.71 18.68 3.73
N TRP A 173 -6.60 18.81 5.05
CA TRP A 173 -7.07 17.84 6.02
C TRP A 173 -8.40 18.27 6.61
N TYR A 174 -9.27 17.31 6.89
CA TYR A 174 -10.58 17.58 7.47
C TYR A 174 -10.67 16.89 8.82
N ARG A 175 -11.19 17.59 9.82
CA ARG A 175 -11.66 16.94 11.05
C ARG A 175 -13.04 16.32 10.76
N PRO A 176 -13.42 15.21 11.42
CA PRO A 176 -14.75 14.65 11.25
C PRO A 176 -15.84 15.69 11.52
N GLY A 177 -16.63 16.04 10.50
CA GLY A 177 -17.73 17.01 10.58
C GLY A 177 -17.34 18.50 10.51
N HIS A 178 -16.12 18.85 10.12
CA HIS A 178 -15.66 20.26 10.06
C HIS A 178 -15.05 20.64 8.70
N SER A 179 -14.72 21.94 8.56
CA SER A 179 -14.06 22.51 7.40
C SER A 179 -12.60 22.05 7.24
N GLY A 180 -12.04 22.30 6.06
CA GLY A 180 -10.67 21.96 5.71
C GLY A 180 -9.63 22.82 6.46
N GLU A 181 -8.57 22.18 6.93
CA GLU A 181 -7.49 22.72 7.73
C GLU A 181 -6.12 22.14 7.33
N THR A 182 -5.04 22.68 7.88
CA THR A 182 -3.69 22.15 7.68
C THR A 182 -3.43 20.92 8.57
N LEU A 183 -2.49 20.06 8.18
CA LEU A 183 -2.10 18.88 8.97
C LEU A 183 -1.74 19.25 10.43
N THR A 184 -0.97 20.33 10.61
CA THR A 184 -0.56 20.80 11.94
C THR A 184 -1.76 21.18 12.82
N LYS A 185 -2.77 21.86 12.25
CA LYS A 185 -3.97 22.26 13.00
C LYS A 185 -4.81 21.05 13.40
N VAL A 186 -5.04 20.10 12.49
CA VAL A 186 -5.84 18.90 12.82
C VAL A 186 -5.12 17.98 13.82
N LEU A 187 -3.79 17.88 13.77
CA LEU A 187 -3.02 17.10 14.75
C LEU A 187 -3.01 17.79 16.12
N SER A 188 -2.85 19.12 16.18
CA SER A 188 -2.97 19.88 17.43
C SER A 188 -4.36 19.74 18.06
N TRP A 189 -5.41 19.70 17.25
CA TRP A 189 -6.75 19.37 17.75
C TRP A 189 -6.83 17.95 18.34
N ALA A 190 -6.16 16.96 17.73
CA ALA A 190 -6.15 15.58 18.22
C ALA A 190 -5.36 15.43 19.54
N THR A 191 -4.26 16.15 19.74
CA THR A 191 -3.46 16.06 20.97
C THR A 191 -4.20 16.55 22.21
N THR A 192 -5.21 17.41 22.05
CA THR A 192 -6.09 17.82 23.16
C THR A 192 -7.06 16.72 23.62
N ARG A 193 -7.09 15.56 22.94
CA ARG A 193 -8.08 14.47 23.14
C ARG A 193 -7.46 13.09 23.31
N LEU A 194 -6.23 12.91 22.87
CA LEU A 194 -5.55 11.62 22.80
C LEU A 194 -4.22 11.69 23.53
N GLN A 195 -3.74 10.54 23.97
CA GLN A 195 -2.44 10.44 24.63
C GLN A 195 -1.31 10.29 23.59
N PRO A 196 -0.05 10.60 23.94
CA PRO A 196 1.07 10.49 23.01
C PRO A 196 1.20 9.12 22.32
N GLU A 197 0.90 8.03 23.02
CA GLU A 197 0.91 6.66 22.49
C GLU A 197 -0.05 6.44 21.31
N ASP A 198 -1.14 7.21 21.23
CA ASP A 198 -2.09 7.11 20.12
C ASP A 198 -1.47 7.55 18.80
N PHE A 199 -0.44 8.41 18.84
CA PHE A 199 0.25 8.93 17.66
C PHE A 199 1.36 8.00 17.15
N ARG A 200 1.67 6.91 17.87
CA ARG A 200 2.74 5.98 17.50
C ARG A 200 2.58 5.40 16.09
N SER A 201 1.35 5.18 15.64
CA SER A 201 1.06 4.70 14.29
C SER A 201 1.54 5.65 13.20
N ILE A 202 1.51 6.97 13.42
CA ILE A 202 2.01 7.97 12.46
C ILE A 202 3.52 7.84 12.32
N THR A 203 4.25 7.73 13.45
CA THR A 203 5.71 7.55 13.44
C THR A 203 6.12 6.27 12.71
N ILE A 204 5.43 5.16 12.99
CA ILE A 204 5.67 3.87 12.31
C ILE A 204 5.35 3.97 10.82
N ALA A 205 4.25 4.61 10.43
CA ALA A 205 3.89 4.75 9.03
C ALA A 205 4.92 5.59 8.25
N ARG A 206 5.35 6.72 8.84
CA ARG A 206 6.36 7.61 8.26
C ARG A 206 7.71 6.92 8.03
N SER A 207 8.14 6.05 8.94
CA SER A 207 9.41 5.31 8.78
C SER A 207 9.39 4.30 7.63
N THR A 208 8.23 4.09 6.99
CA THR A 208 8.10 3.15 5.88
C THR A 208 8.05 3.79 4.51
N TYR A 209 8.10 5.13 4.46
CA TYR A 209 8.11 5.90 3.21
C TYR A 209 6.95 5.58 2.25
N ASP A 210 5.82 5.10 2.78
CA ASP A 210 4.57 4.89 2.03
C ASP A 210 3.56 5.98 2.40
N PRO A 211 3.30 6.95 1.51
CA PRO A 211 2.44 8.09 1.82
C PRO A 211 1.00 7.66 2.10
N ASP A 212 0.52 6.56 1.50
CA ASP A 212 -0.85 6.09 1.74
C ASP A 212 -1.00 5.54 3.17
N LEU A 213 0.05 4.90 3.71
CA LEU A 213 0.07 4.42 5.09
C LEU A 213 0.18 5.57 6.08
N GLU A 214 0.99 6.60 5.79
CA GLU A 214 1.05 7.81 6.62
C GLU A 214 -0.31 8.51 6.65
N THR A 215 -0.96 8.66 5.49
CA THR A 215 -2.31 9.25 5.43
C THR A 215 -3.30 8.46 6.28
N LEU A 216 -3.33 7.13 6.15
CA LEU A 216 -4.21 6.29 6.96
C LEU A 216 -3.92 6.36 8.47
N ALA A 217 -2.64 6.46 8.85
CA ALA A 217 -2.27 6.62 10.25
C ALA A 217 -2.85 7.90 10.85
N VAL A 218 -2.74 9.02 10.12
CA VAL A 218 -3.32 10.30 10.52
C VAL A 218 -4.84 10.21 10.59
N ILE A 219 -5.50 9.63 9.58
CA ILE A 219 -6.96 9.42 9.57
C ILE A 219 -7.39 8.61 10.79
N GLY A 220 -6.67 7.54 11.14
CA GLY A 220 -6.96 6.73 12.32
C GLY A 220 -6.81 7.48 13.65
N VAL A 221 -5.84 8.37 13.76
CA VAL A 221 -5.70 9.28 14.92
C VAL A 221 -6.88 10.26 14.98
N LEU A 222 -7.20 10.95 13.89
CA LEU A 222 -8.30 11.91 13.85
C LEU A 222 -9.65 11.25 14.14
N TRP A 223 -9.87 10.04 13.63
CA TRP A 223 -11.10 9.28 13.86
C TRP A 223 -11.27 8.85 15.32
N ARG A 224 -10.19 8.39 15.97
CA ARG A 224 -10.20 8.08 17.41
C ARG A 224 -10.45 9.32 18.26
N ALA A 225 -9.77 10.43 17.95
CA ALA A 225 -9.99 11.70 18.65
C ALA A 225 -11.46 12.16 18.58
N ALA A 226 -12.12 11.98 17.44
CA ALA A 226 -13.54 12.32 17.30
C ALA A 226 -14.45 11.40 18.13
N LYS A 227 -14.09 10.13 18.30
CA LYS A 227 -14.87 9.17 19.09
C LYS A 227 -14.69 9.31 20.60
N ALA A 228 -13.55 9.79 21.07
CA ALA A 228 -13.25 9.96 22.50
C ALA A 228 -14.16 10.98 23.23
N ARG A 229 -15.01 11.71 22.52
CA ARG A 229 -15.93 12.72 23.06
C ARG A 229 -17.34 12.18 23.37
N ARG A 230 -17.61 10.91 23.09
CA ARG A 230 -18.91 10.26 23.35
C ARG A 230 -18.79 9.34 24.55
#